data_AF-A0A4R0IV60-F1
#
_entry.id   AF-A0A4R0IV60-F1
#
_cell.length_a   1.000
_cell.length_b   1.000
_cell.length_c   1.000
_cell.angle_alpha   90.00
_cell.angle_beta   90.00
_cell.angle_gamma   90.00
#
_symmetry.space_group_name_H-M   'P 1'
#
loop_
_entity.id
_entity.type
_entity.pdbx_description
1 polymer ?
#
loop_
_entity_poly.entity_id
_entity_poly.type
_entity_poly.pdbx_seq_one_letter_code
_entity_poly.pdbx_strand_id
1 'polypeptide(L)'
;MSQQYGPPPGPPPAPAPGGWGTGPQGQQGPPAQQGGAGAWGPGPGRPSRPPKPNRTPWIIMAGAVVAVLLVAVGVVLLVNGKDKDTPTATEQTPGIGRTMYTPSPTPTPNDSKGPNDVGVEVGWGIWFTPSKGWLPDWDKSRSGKNYILQQFNARGLIDGYYWVRQTELYDAKGFAEHLVDVESNGMEGVRIGKGTTCKPANPNIKACYAVSYTGAWVAKNGKKVAMQGFVTAYQDQFDRTTATDAALETRVYARRVNELIYMNNSVVKSF
;
A
#
# COMPACT_ATOMS: atom_id res chain seq x y z
N MET A 1 20.11 -22.16 -69.28
CA MET A 1 18.81 -21.66 -68.78
C MET A 1 19.07 -21.05 -67.41
N SER A 2 19.13 -19.72 -67.31
CA SER A 2 19.38 -18.99 -66.06
C SER A 2 18.18 -18.08 -65.79
N GLN A 3 17.38 -18.47 -64.80
CA GLN A 3 16.22 -17.70 -64.32
C GLN A 3 16.72 -16.51 -63.50
N GLN A 4 16.38 -15.30 -63.95
CA GLN A 4 16.67 -14.04 -63.27
C GLN A 4 15.48 -13.69 -62.37
N TYR A 5 15.67 -13.71 -61.06
CA TYR A 5 14.66 -13.25 -60.10
C TYR A 5 14.61 -11.72 -60.08
N GLY A 6 13.43 -11.15 -60.27
CA GLY A 6 13.16 -9.71 -60.19
C GLY A 6 13.20 -9.17 -58.75
N PRO A 7 13.30 -7.84 -58.58
CA PRO A 7 13.40 -7.21 -57.28
C PRO A 7 12.10 -7.31 -56.46
N PRO A 8 12.20 -7.31 -55.11
CA PRO A 8 11.05 -7.46 -54.23
C PRO A 8 10.12 -6.22 -54.24
N PRO A 9 8.82 -6.39 -53.91
CA PRO A 9 7.86 -5.29 -53.83
C PRO A 9 8.21 -4.26 -52.75
N GLY A 10 8.00 -2.98 -53.07
CA GLY A 10 8.23 -1.87 -52.14
C GLY A 10 7.20 -1.80 -50.99
N PRO A 11 7.51 -1.00 -49.94
CA PRO A 11 6.65 -0.86 -48.77
C PRO A 11 5.33 -0.13 -49.06
N PRO A 12 4.27 -0.38 -48.28
CA PRO A 12 2.97 0.26 -48.45
C PRO A 12 3.01 1.76 -48.08
N PRO A 13 2.14 2.59 -48.69
CA PRO A 13 2.08 4.02 -48.41
C PRO A 13 1.53 4.32 -47.01
N ALA A 14 2.00 5.44 -46.44
CA ALA A 14 1.59 5.93 -45.12
C ALA A 14 0.14 6.47 -45.15
N PRO A 15 -0.63 6.36 -44.04
CA PRO A 15 -1.97 6.92 -43.94
C PRO A 15 -1.95 8.46 -43.90
N ALA A 16 -2.88 9.08 -44.63
CA ALA A 16 -3.05 10.53 -44.71
C ALA A 16 -3.76 11.11 -43.46
N PRO A 17 -3.46 12.36 -43.07
CA PRO A 17 -4.07 13.02 -41.91
C PRO A 17 -5.30 13.88 -42.29
N GLY A 18 -6.42 13.70 -41.58
CA GLY A 18 -7.62 14.56 -41.64
C GLY A 18 -8.89 13.75 -41.43
N GLY A 19 -9.97 14.22 -40.79
CA GLY A 19 -10.30 15.51 -40.20
C GLY A 19 -11.62 15.35 -39.42
N TRP A 20 -11.82 16.19 -38.40
CA TRP A 20 -13.05 16.25 -37.62
C TRP A 20 -14.09 17.07 -38.39
N GLY A 21 -15.22 16.45 -38.74
CA GLY A 21 -16.35 17.10 -39.41
C GLY A 21 -17.67 16.76 -38.71
N THR A 22 -18.36 17.81 -38.28
CA THR A 22 -19.69 17.84 -37.63
C THR A 22 -20.82 17.91 -38.68
N GLY A 23 -21.94 17.22 -38.48
CA GLY A 23 -23.20 17.50 -39.20
C GLY A 23 -24.34 16.49 -38.96
N PRO A 24 -25.63 16.87 -39.10
CA PRO A 24 -26.73 16.41 -38.23
C PRO A 24 -27.94 15.72 -38.93
N GLN A 25 -28.93 15.33 -38.11
CA GLN A 25 -30.39 15.37 -38.33
C GLN A 25 -31.14 14.13 -38.88
N GLY A 26 -32.26 13.78 -38.21
CA GLY A 26 -33.29 12.85 -38.71
C GLY A 26 -34.31 12.40 -37.65
N GLN A 27 -35.40 13.17 -37.48
CA GLN A 27 -36.62 12.85 -36.70
C GLN A 27 -37.56 11.90 -37.46
N GLN A 28 -38.30 11.02 -36.78
CA GLN A 28 -39.75 10.78 -37.02
C GLN A 28 -40.38 9.87 -35.94
N GLY A 29 -41.57 10.26 -35.48
CA GLY A 29 -42.36 9.62 -34.41
C GLY A 29 -43.38 8.56 -34.88
N PRO A 30 -44.29 8.12 -33.98
CA PRO A 30 -44.90 6.78 -33.98
C PRO A 30 -46.38 6.73 -34.42
N PRO A 31 -47.01 5.53 -34.39
CA PRO A 31 -48.33 5.45 -33.73
C PRO A 31 -48.61 4.21 -32.86
N ALA A 32 -49.72 4.36 -32.12
CA ALA A 32 -50.47 3.56 -31.13
C ALA A 32 -50.68 2.04 -31.41
N GLN A 33 -50.63 1.12 -30.43
CA GLN A 33 -51.51 0.79 -29.27
C GLN A 33 -52.65 -0.20 -29.63
N GLN A 34 -52.74 -1.35 -28.90
CA GLN A 34 -53.90 -1.83 -28.11
C GLN A 34 -54.18 -3.36 -28.14
N GLY A 35 -54.23 -3.97 -26.93
CA GLY A 35 -54.94 -5.21 -26.54
C GLY A 35 -54.27 -6.55 -26.91
N GLY A 36 -54.18 -7.60 -26.08
CA GLY A 36 -54.69 -7.91 -24.75
C GLY A 36 -54.73 -9.45 -24.58
N ALA A 37 -54.49 -9.91 -23.34
CA ALA A 37 -54.72 -11.27 -22.78
C ALA A 37 -53.70 -12.41 -23.06
N GLY A 38 -52.98 -12.77 -21.98
CA GLY A 38 -52.65 -14.16 -21.62
C GLY A 38 -51.24 -14.67 -21.93
N ALA A 39 -50.32 -14.58 -20.97
CA ALA A 39 -49.36 -15.64 -20.60
C ALA A 39 -48.24 -15.12 -19.68
N TRP A 40 -48.06 -15.83 -18.56
CA TRP A 40 -46.97 -15.86 -17.58
C TRP A 40 -45.64 -15.15 -17.92
N GLY A 41 -45.32 -14.09 -17.17
CA GLY A 41 -44.00 -13.42 -17.18
C GLY A 41 -43.99 -12.16 -16.28
N PRO A 42 -42.88 -11.82 -15.60
CA PRO A 42 -42.88 -10.77 -14.59
C PRO A 42 -42.79 -9.37 -15.24
N GLY A 43 -43.61 -8.44 -14.76
CA GLY A 43 -43.47 -7.01 -15.06
C GLY A 43 -44.37 -6.15 -14.16
N PRO A 44 -44.35 -4.82 -14.29
CA PRO A 44 -43.18 -3.94 -14.26
C PRO A 44 -43.41 -2.67 -13.40
N GLY A 45 -42.34 -1.94 -13.06
CA GLY A 45 -42.41 -0.64 -12.37
C GLY A 45 -41.40 0.39 -12.89
N ARG A 46 -41.87 1.23 -13.82
CA ARG A 46 -41.56 2.65 -14.21
C ARG A 46 -40.18 3.34 -13.95
N PRO A 47 -39.88 4.42 -14.74
CA PRO A 47 -38.51 4.89 -15.02
C PRO A 47 -38.06 6.07 -14.15
N SER A 48 -36.75 6.24 -13.92
CA SER A 48 -36.10 7.59 -13.83
C SER A 48 -34.58 7.56 -13.53
N ARG A 49 -33.89 8.48 -14.24
CA ARG A 49 -32.55 9.09 -14.02
C ARG A 49 -31.31 8.44 -14.66
N PRO A 50 -30.47 9.25 -15.36
CA PRO A 50 -29.14 8.82 -15.78
C PRO A 50 -28.23 8.66 -14.55
N PRO A 51 -27.27 7.73 -14.55
CA PRO A 51 -26.37 7.55 -13.43
C PRO A 51 -25.49 8.79 -13.27
N LYS A 52 -25.56 9.44 -12.09
CA LYS A 52 -24.58 10.46 -11.69
C LYS A 52 -23.20 9.79 -11.54
N PRO A 53 -22.10 10.48 -11.87
CA PRO A 53 -20.75 9.98 -11.61
C PRO A 53 -20.55 9.81 -10.11
N ASN A 54 -20.20 8.60 -9.70
CA ASN A 54 -19.95 8.25 -8.31
C ASN A 54 -18.64 8.95 -7.88
N ARG A 55 -18.76 10.02 -7.09
CA ARG A 55 -17.63 10.61 -6.38
C ARG A 55 -17.26 9.66 -5.24
N THR A 56 -16.07 9.09 -5.34
CA THR A 56 -15.38 8.28 -4.33
C THR A 56 -15.52 8.91 -2.93
N PRO A 57 -15.87 8.15 -1.88
CA PRO A 57 -16.16 8.71 -0.56
C PRO A 57 -14.85 9.16 0.12
N TRP A 58 -14.56 10.45 -0.05
CA TRP A 58 -13.55 11.24 0.67
C TRP A 58 -13.88 11.45 2.17
N ILE A 59 -14.78 10.67 2.75
CA ILE A 59 -15.43 10.98 4.04
C ILE A 59 -14.95 10.09 5.19
N ILE A 60 -14.23 8.99 4.95
CA ILE A 60 -13.71 8.16 6.06
C ILE A 60 -12.41 8.73 6.66
N MET A 61 -11.73 9.67 5.96
CA MET A 61 -10.51 10.32 6.45
C MET A 61 -10.76 11.55 7.35
N ALA A 62 -12.01 11.90 7.65
CA ALA A 62 -12.33 13.00 8.55
C ALA A 62 -12.51 12.58 10.03
N GLY A 63 -12.72 11.28 10.30
CA GLY A 63 -12.99 10.78 11.66
C GLY A 63 -11.74 10.62 12.54
N ALA A 64 -10.57 10.39 11.95
CA ALA A 64 -9.33 10.18 12.70
C ALA A 64 -8.68 11.48 13.22
N VAL A 65 -8.93 12.62 12.56
CA VAL A 65 -8.29 13.90 12.89
C VAL A 65 -8.91 14.54 14.14
N VAL A 66 -10.22 14.35 14.37
CA VAL A 66 -10.91 14.93 15.54
C VAL A 66 -10.56 14.19 16.84
N ALA A 67 -10.33 12.87 16.78
CA ALA A 67 -9.96 12.09 17.95
C ALA A 67 -8.54 12.43 18.47
N VAL A 68 -7.57 12.67 17.57
CA VAL A 68 -6.20 13.05 17.95
C VAL A 68 -6.14 14.45 18.55
N LEU A 69 -6.95 15.40 18.06
CA LEU A 69 -7.05 16.74 18.64
C LEU A 69 -7.65 16.74 20.05
N LEU A 70 -8.64 15.88 20.35
CA LEU A 70 -9.24 15.80 21.67
C LEU A 70 -8.31 15.15 22.71
N VAL A 71 -7.51 14.16 22.33
CA VAL A 71 -6.52 13.54 23.23
C VAL A 71 -5.36 14.51 23.51
N ALA A 72 -4.89 15.27 22.51
CA ALA A 72 -3.83 16.26 22.71
C ALA A 72 -4.24 17.41 23.64
N VAL A 73 -5.47 17.92 23.52
CA VAL A 73 -5.98 18.98 24.42
C VAL A 73 -6.24 18.43 25.84
N GLY A 74 -6.73 17.19 25.96
CA GLY A 74 -6.96 16.54 27.24
C GLY A 74 -5.68 16.31 28.05
N VAL A 75 -4.58 15.90 27.40
CA VAL A 75 -3.29 15.67 28.07
C VAL A 75 -2.61 16.99 28.47
N VAL A 76 -2.73 18.05 27.67
CA VAL A 76 -2.13 19.36 28.01
C VAL A 76 -2.86 20.04 29.17
N LEU A 77 -4.18 19.88 29.30
CA LEU A 77 -4.93 20.43 30.45
C LEU A 77 -4.71 19.63 31.74
N LEU A 78 -4.39 18.33 31.66
CA LEU A 78 -4.10 17.49 32.82
C LEU A 78 -2.68 17.68 33.38
N VAL A 79 -1.72 18.06 32.53
CA VAL A 79 -0.31 18.29 32.95
C VAL A 79 -0.07 19.73 33.43
N ASN A 80 -0.83 20.72 32.93
CA ASN A 80 -0.65 22.13 33.33
C ASN A 80 -1.63 22.61 34.41
N GLY A 81 -2.43 21.72 34.99
CA GLY A 81 -3.52 22.07 35.89
C GLY A 81 -3.42 21.48 37.29
N LYS A 82 -2.35 21.78 38.06
CA LYS A 82 -2.40 21.77 39.53
C LYS A 82 -1.17 22.39 40.19
N ASP A 83 -1.21 23.70 40.35
CA ASP A 83 -0.51 24.38 41.44
C ASP A 83 -1.56 24.94 42.41
N LYS A 84 -1.52 24.46 43.66
CA LYS A 84 -1.80 25.19 44.91
C LYS A 84 -1.90 24.18 46.07
N ASP A 85 -0.81 24.08 46.83
CA ASP A 85 -0.78 24.30 48.28
C ASP A 85 0.35 23.47 48.92
N THR A 86 1.44 24.17 49.23
CA THR A 86 2.48 23.72 50.18
C THR A 86 1.92 23.80 51.60
N PRO A 87 2.27 22.85 52.48
CA PRO A 87 2.73 23.26 53.80
C PRO A 87 4.05 22.63 54.21
N THR A 88 4.75 23.42 55.02
CA THR A 88 6.11 23.33 55.50
C THR A 88 6.35 22.25 56.56
N ALA A 89 7.52 21.60 56.45
CA ALA A 89 8.39 20.96 57.44
C ALA A 89 7.84 20.26 58.71
N THR A 90 8.32 19.04 58.93
CA THR A 90 8.90 18.65 60.22
C THR A 90 10.12 17.75 60.03
N GLU A 91 11.21 18.18 60.65
CA GLU A 91 12.49 17.52 60.79
C GLU A 91 12.40 16.43 61.88
N GLN A 92 12.87 15.21 61.62
CA GLN A 92 13.26 14.23 62.65
C GLN A 92 14.37 13.30 62.11
N THR A 93 15.42 13.19 62.92
CA THR A 93 16.79 12.72 62.66
C THR A 93 16.93 11.16 62.60
N PRO A 94 18.15 10.59 62.48
CA PRO A 94 18.60 9.76 61.36
C PRO A 94 18.54 8.23 61.64
N GLY A 95 18.27 7.42 60.62
CA GLY A 95 18.48 5.99 60.74
C GLY A 95 17.97 5.15 59.58
N ILE A 96 18.78 4.13 59.24
CA ILE A 96 18.52 2.99 58.38
C ILE A 96 18.72 3.29 56.88
N GLY A 97 19.80 2.72 56.34
CA GLY A 97 20.17 2.74 54.94
C GLY A 97 19.08 2.19 54.03
N ARG A 98 18.14 3.05 53.63
CA ARG A 98 17.31 2.82 52.46
C ARG A 98 18.21 2.96 51.25
N THR A 99 18.67 1.84 50.72
CA THR A 99 19.03 1.78 49.29
C THR A 99 17.81 2.29 48.54
N MET A 100 17.86 3.54 48.07
CA MET A 100 16.81 4.06 47.22
C MET A 100 16.71 3.11 46.04
N TYR A 101 15.56 2.44 45.89
CA TYR A 101 15.28 1.63 44.71
C TYR A 101 15.29 2.59 43.53
N THR A 102 16.39 2.60 42.77
CA THR A 102 16.42 3.21 41.46
C THR A 102 15.82 2.17 40.52
N PRO A 103 14.59 2.36 40.00
CA PRO A 103 14.07 1.48 38.98
C PRO A 103 15.09 1.44 37.83
N SER A 104 15.40 0.24 37.36
CA SER A 104 16.21 0.08 36.15
C SER A 104 15.52 0.88 35.03
N PRO A 105 16.26 1.70 34.27
CA PRO A 105 15.65 2.48 33.20
C PRO A 105 14.91 1.54 32.24
N THR A 106 13.67 1.89 31.91
CA THR A 106 12.93 1.23 30.84
C THR A 106 13.76 1.35 29.56
N PRO A 107 14.08 0.25 28.87
CA PRO A 107 14.80 0.32 27.61
C PRO A 107 14.07 1.27 26.65
N THR A 108 14.79 2.23 26.09
CA THR A 108 14.28 3.10 25.03
C THR A 108 14.76 2.57 23.68
N PRO A 109 13.95 2.66 22.61
CA PRO A 109 14.41 2.32 21.28
C PRO A 109 15.66 3.11 20.90
N ASN A 110 16.64 2.42 20.32
CA ASN A 110 17.78 3.08 19.70
C ASN A 110 17.57 3.17 18.19
N ASP A 111 17.08 4.32 17.74
CA ASP A 111 16.80 4.57 16.33
C ASP A 111 18.01 5.21 15.61
N SER A 112 19.19 5.21 16.24
CA SER A 112 20.42 5.72 15.63
C SER A 112 20.86 4.85 14.46
N LYS A 113 21.38 5.49 13.42
CA LYS A 113 21.90 4.80 12.25
C LYS A 113 23.04 3.81 12.58
N GLY A 114 22.82 2.53 12.31
CA GLY A 114 23.76 1.42 12.46
C GLY A 114 24.58 1.09 11.21
N PRO A 115 25.44 0.06 11.28
CA PRO A 115 26.36 -0.30 10.19
C PRO A 115 25.68 -0.92 8.96
N ASN A 116 24.47 -1.48 9.12
CA ASN A 116 23.71 -2.09 8.02
C ASN A 116 22.69 -1.12 7.39
N ASP A 117 22.61 0.11 7.91
CA ASP A 117 21.61 1.10 7.54
C ASP A 117 22.02 1.83 6.26
N VAL A 118 21.76 1.20 5.13
CA VAL A 118 22.15 1.68 3.81
C VAL A 118 20.93 1.93 2.94
N GLY A 119 20.97 3.04 2.20
CA GLY A 119 19.94 3.40 1.23
C GLY A 119 18.93 4.38 1.79
N VAL A 120 17.70 3.92 1.97
CA VAL A 120 16.52 4.75 2.23
C VAL A 120 16.08 4.57 3.67
N GLU A 121 16.06 5.66 4.42
CA GLU A 121 15.47 5.69 5.75
C GLU A 121 13.94 5.58 5.67
N VAL A 122 13.38 4.62 6.39
CA VAL A 122 11.94 4.41 6.51
C VAL A 122 11.40 5.20 7.70
N GLY A 123 12.05 5.02 8.86
CA GLY A 123 11.68 5.54 10.18
C GLY A 123 12.07 4.54 11.27
N TRP A 124 12.08 4.98 12.54
CA TRP A 124 12.41 4.12 13.69
C TRP A 124 13.76 3.39 13.59
N GLY A 125 14.77 4.05 13.02
CA GLY A 125 16.08 3.44 12.77
C GLY A 125 16.09 2.38 11.65
N ILE A 126 14.97 2.16 10.94
CA ILE A 126 14.88 1.16 9.87
C ILE A 126 15.18 1.78 8.51
N TRP A 127 16.01 1.07 7.75
CA TRP A 127 16.47 1.40 6.41
C TRP A 127 16.27 0.22 5.46
N PHE A 128 16.22 0.50 4.17
CA PHE A 128 16.36 -0.52 3.14
C PHE A 128 17.13 -0.01 1.94
N THR A 129 17.76 -0.93 1.21
CA THR A 129 18.52 -0.63 0.00
C THR A 129 17.73 -1.07 -1.23
N PRO A 130 17.24 -0.14 -2.06
CA PRO A 130 16.58 -0.49 -3.32
C PRO A 130 17.52 -1.25 -4.26
N SER A 131 17.00 -2.27 -4.93
CA SER A 131 17.72 -2.95 -6.01
C SER A 131 17.96 -2.00 -7.19
N LYS A 132 19.02 -2.23 -7.98
CA LYS A 132 19.33 -1.39 -9.15
C LYS A 132 18.14 -1.36 -10.13
N GLY A 133 17.76 -0.15 -10.56
CA GLY A 133 16.65 0.07 -11.50
C GLY A 133 15.28 0.28 -10.83
N TRP A 134 15.18 0.10 -9.51
CA TRP A 134 14.02 0.49 -8.73
C TRP A 134 14.06 1.99 -8.46
N LEU A 135 12.93 2.66 -8.69
CA LEU A 135 12.81 4.11 -8.59
C LEU A 135 11.81 4.46 -7.49
N PRO A 136 12.01 5.56 -6.74
CA PRO A 136 11.01 6.01 -5.79
C PRO A 136 9.70 6.30 -6.53
N ASP A 137 8.59 5.88 -5.95
CA ASP A 137 7.28 6.19 -6.51
C ASP A 137 7.03 7.71 -6.48
N TRP A 138 6.37 8.19 -7.52
CA TRP A 138 6.02 9.59 -7.70
C TRP A 138 4.78 9.97 -6.89
N ASP A 139 3.92 9.00 -6.56
CA ASP A 139 2.77 9.19 -5.68
C ASP A 139 3.22 9.34 -4.22
N LYS A 140 3.20 10.59 -3.73
CA LYS A 140 3.53 10.94 -2.33
C LYS A 140 2.33 10.91 -1.39
N SER A 141 1.13 10.57 -1.88
CA SER A 141 -0.07 10.49 -1.04
C SER A 141 -0.10 9.24 -0.16
N ARG A 142 0.72 8.24 -0.51
CA ARG A 142 0.87 6.97 0.19
C ARG A 142 1.80 7.12 1.41
N SER A 143 1.38 6.60 2.56
CA SER A 143 2.24 6.55 3.75
C SER A 143 3.42 5.58 3.57
N GLY A 144 4.55 5.80 4.23
CA GLY A 144 5.73 4.93 4.11
C GLY A 144 6.63 5.24 2.91
N LYS A 145 7.46 4.28 2.50
CA LYS A 145 8.42 4.42 1.39
C LYS A 145 8.08 3.44 0.28
N ASN A 146 7.61 3.96 -0.86
CA ASN A 146 7.23 3.17 -2.02
C ASN A 146 8.25 3.31 -3.16
N TYR A 147 8.60 2.19 -3.78
CA TYR A 147 9.49 2.08 -4.93
C TYR A 147 8.83 1.23 -6.00
N ILE A 148 9.05 1.58 -7.26
CA ILE A 148 8.50 0.92 -8.43
C ILE A 148 9.60 0.46 -9.37
N LEU A 149 9.40 -0.70 -9.98
CA LEU A 149 10.16 -1.17 -11.12
C LEU A 149 9.37 -0.80 -12.37
N GLN A 150 9.85 0.18 -13.13
CA GLN A 150 9.19 0.59 -14.37
C GLN A 150 9.43 -0.44 -15.49
N GLN A 151 8.43 -0.64 -16.34
CA GLN A 151 8.61 -1.40 -17.58
C GLN A 151 9.57 -0.66 -18.50
N PHE A 152 10.51 -1.41 -19.09
CA PHE A 152 11.43 -0.86 -20.08
C PHE A 152 10.65 -0.32 -21.29
N ASN A 153 10.90 0.94 -21.67
CA ASN A 153 10.23 1.64 -22.77
C ASN A 153 8.70 1.82 -22.68
N ALA A 154 8.07 1.58 -21.52
CA ALA A 154 6.64 1.81 -21.33
C ALA A 154 6.36 2.76 -20.16
N ARG A 155 6.26 4.05 -20.47
CA ARG A 155 6.00 5.10 -19.47
C ARG A 155 4.63 4.88 -18.83
N GLY A 156 4.60 4.77 -17.50
CA GLY A 156 3.38 4.59 -16.72
C GLY A 156 2.95 3.14 -16.50
N LEU A 157 3.71 2.15 -16.99
CA LEU A 157 3.53 0.74 -16.62
C LEU A 157 4.66 0.29 -15.69
N ILE A 158 4.31 -0.55 -14.71
CA ILE A 158 5.26 -1.11 -13.75
C ILE A 158 5.37 -2.62 -13.93
N ASP A 159 6.59 -3.12 -13.87
CA ASP A 159 6.91 -4.54 -13.74
C ASP A 159 6.82 -4.98 -12.27
N GLY A 160 6.82 -4.06 -11.30
CA GLY A 160 6.69 -4.36 -9.88
C GLY A 160 6.65 -3.15 -8.97
N TYR A 161 6.36 -3.40 -7.70
CA TYR A 161 6.41 -2.43 -6.62
C TYR A 161 7.01 -3.04 -5.35
N TYR A 162 7.55 -2.19 -4.49
CA TYR A 162 8.13 -2.52 -3.20
C TYR A 162 7.86 -1.38 -2.24
N TRP A 163 7.12 -1.65 -1.18
CA TRP A 163 6.62 -0.64 -0.27
C TRP A 163 6.91 -1.02 1.17
N VAL A 164 7.64 -0.18 1.89
CA VAL A 164 7.87 -0.32 3.34
C VAL A 164 6.94 0.61 4.11
N ARG A 165 6.20 0.05 5.07
CA ARG A 165 5.23 0.75 5.92
C ARG A 165 5.46 0.42 7.39
N GLN A 166 5.06 1.34 8.25
CA GLN A 166 5.31 1.30 9.69
C GLN A 166 4.02 1.61 10.46
N THR A 167 3.79 0.89 11.57
CA THR A 167 2.65 1.08 12.45
C THR A 167 2.96 0.62 13.88
N GLU A 168 2.31 1.24 14.86
CA GLU A 168 2.28 0.79 16.26
C GLU A 168 0.91 0.18 16.62
N LEU A 169 -0.03 0.15 15.67
CA LEU A 169 -1.43 -0.24 15.91
C LEU A 169 -1.69 -1.74 15.70
N TYR A 170 -0.78 -2.43 15.04
CA TYR A 170 -0.94 -3.84 14.65
C TYR A 170 0.32 -4.62 15.03
N ASP A 171 0.13 -5.87 15.45
CA ASP A 171 1.21 -6.85 15.50
C ASP A 171 1.64 -7.27 14.08
N ALA A 172 2.72 -8.05 13.98
CA ALA A 172 3.25 -8.48 12.69
C ALA A 172 2.19 -9.21 11.85
N LYS A 173 1.41 -10.12 12.46
CA LYS A 173 0.38 -10.88 11.75
C LYS A 173 -0.74 -9.97 11.26
N GLY A 174 -1.35 -9.20 12.16
CA GLY A 174 -2.47 -8.32 11.86
C GLY A 174 -2.10 -7.28 10.82
N PHE A 175 -0.88 -6.74 10.87
CA PHE A 175 -0.46 -5.77 9.86
C PHE A 175 -0.28 -6.41 8.48
N ALA A 176 0.38 -7.56 8.41
CA ALA A 176 0.59 -8.25 7.14
C ALA A 176 -0.73 -8.64 6.47
N GLU A 177 -1.68 -9.18 7.23
CA GLU A 177 -3.01 -9.55 6.74
C GLU A 177 -3.82 -8.32 6.32
N HIS A 178 -3.78 -7.24 7.12
CA HIS A 178 -4.43 -5.97 6.76
C HIS A 178 -3.90 -5.39 5.44
N LEU A 179 -2.58 -5.41 5.24
CA LEU A 179 -1.98 -4.90 4.00
C LEU A 179 -2.42 -5.71 2.78
N VAL A 180 -2.43 -7.05 2.87
CA VAL A 180 -2.93 -7.87 1.75
C VAL A 180 -4.39 -7.56 1.44
N ASP A 181 -5.24 -7.39 2.45
CA ASP A 181 -6.65 -7.00 2.24
C ASP A 181 -6.77 -5.64 1.52
N VAL A 182 -5.98 -4.65 1.92
CA VAL A 182 -5.97 -3.32 1.30
C VAL A 182 -5.50 -3.38 -0.16
N GLU A 183 -4.39 -4.07 -0.43
CA GLU A 183 -3.82 -4.16 -1.77
C GLU A 183 -4.68 -5.00 -2.72
N SER A 184 -5.31 -6.06 -2.19
CA SER A 184 -6.16 -6.95 -2.97
C SER A 184 -7.48 -6.30 -3.40
N ASN A 185 -7.95 -5.25 -2.72
CA ASN A 185 -9.19 -4.54 -3.05
C ASN A 185 -9.19 -3.95 -4.48
N GLY A 186 -8.01 -3.65 -5.03
CA GLY A 186 -7.85 -3.16 -6.41
C GLY A 186 -7.63 -4.23 -7.47
N MET A 187 -7.62 -5.51 -7.08
CA MET A 187 -7.24 -6.63 -7.93
C MET A 187 -8.42 -7.56 -8.20
N GLU A 188 -8.45 -8.16 -9.39
CA GLU A 188 -9.38 -9.23 -9.73
C GLU A 188 -8.76 -10.61 -9.52
N GLY A 189 -9.59 -11.59 -9.16
CA GLY A 189 -9.19 -13.00 -9.07
C GLY A 189 -8.12 -13.27 -7.99
N VAL A 190 -8.16 -12.50 -6.89
CA VAL A 190 -7.15 -12.57 -5.83
C VAL A 190 -7.16 -13.94 -5.18
N ARG A 191 -5.96 -14.49 -4.98
CA ARG A 191 -5.72 -15.68 -4.15
C ARG A 191 -4.69 -15.32 -3.10
N ILE A 192 -5.10 -15.39 -1.84
CA ILE A 192 -4.23 -15.17 -0.69
C ILE A 192 -3.73 -16.53 -0.24
N GLY A 193 -2.40 -16.67 -0.13
CA GLY A 193 -1.75 -17.88 0.35
C GLY A 193 -1.91 -18.03 1.87
N LYS A 194 -1.55 -19.21 2.38
CA LYS A 194 -1.52 -19.43 3.83
C LYS A 194 -0.42 -18.56 4.44
N GLY A 195 -0.81 -17.66 5.36
CA GLY A 195 0.15 -16.89 6.14
C GLY A 195 0.99 -17.80 7.06
N THR A 196 2.23 -17.40 7.29
CA THR A 196 3.23 -18.20 8.00
C THR A 196 4.05 -17.33 8.93
N THR A 197 4.16 -17.74 10.19
CA THR A 197 5.12 -17.16 11.13
C THR A 197 6.54 -17.52 10.69
N CYS A 198 7.39 -16.51 10.50
CA CYS A 198 8.79 -16.71 10.14
C CYS A 198 9.68 -16.69 11.38
N LYS A 199 10.82 -17.38 11.30
CA LYS A 199 11.86 -17.29 12.32
C LYS A 199 12.52 -15.90 12.22
N PRO A 200 12.56 -15.11 13.31
CA PRO A 200 13.30 -13.85 13.31
C PRO A 200 14.77 -14.08 12.97
N ALA A 201 15.27 -13.37 11.95
CA ALA A 201 16.67 -13.42 11.53
C ALA A 201 17.55 -12.36 12.22
N ASN A 202 16.94 -11.48 13.02
CA ASN A 202 17.58 -10.43 13.79
C ASN A 202 17.08 -10.48 15.24
N PRO A 203 17.94 -10.40 16.27
CA PRO A 203 17.53 -10.44 17.68
C PRO A 203 16.58 -9.30 18.10
N ASN A 204 16.61 -8.17 17.40
CA ASN A 204 15.72 -7.04 17.68
C ASN A 204 14.31 -7.23 17.12
N ILE A 205 14.09 -8.28 16.32
CA ILE A 205 12.76 -8.68 15.82
C ILE A 205 12.20 -9.75 16.77
N LYS A 206 11.10 -9.44 17.46
CA LYS A 206 10.42 -10.40 18.35
C LYS A 206 9.41 -11.28 17.62
N ALA A 207 8.78 -10.77 16.56
CA ALA A 207 7.81 -11.52 15.78
C ALA A 207 7.96 -11.23 14.28
N CYS A 208 7.71 -12.24 13.45
CA CYS A 208 7.79 -12.16 12.00
C CYS A 208 6.62 -12.94 11.39
N TYR A 209 5.93 -12.36 10.41
CA TYR A 209 4.87 -13.02 9.67
C TYR A 209 4.94 -12.70 8.18
N ALA A 210 4.70 -13.70 7.34
CA ALA A 210 4.70 -13.55 5.89
C ALA A 210 3.45 -14.16 5.26
N VAL A 211 2.93 -13.51 4.22
CA VAL A 211 1.78 -13.98 3.44
C VAL A 211 1.99 -13.66 1.97
N SER A 212 1.81 -14.63 1.10
CA SER A 212 1.89 -14.44 -0.35
C SER A 212 0.50 -14.17 -0.94
N TYR A 213 0.43 -13.50 -2.08
CA TYR A 213 -0.81 -13.34 -2.83
C TYR A 213 -0.55 -13.30 -4.34
N THR A 214 -1.60 -13.58 -5.10
CA THR A 214 -1.65 -13.38 -6.56
C THR A 214 -2.94 -12.68 -6.92
N GLY A 215 -2.95 -11.91 -8.00
CA GLY A 215 -4.15 -11.25 -8.51
C GLY A 215 -3.87 -10.53 -9.83
N ALA A 216 -4.89 -9.94 -10.44
CA ALA A 216 -4.74 -9.14 -11.65
C ALA A 216 -5.14 -7.68 -11.39
N TRP A 217 -4.21 -6.75 -11.58
CA TRP A 217 -4.55 -5.32 -11.60
C TRP A 217 -5.24 -4.96 -12.89
N VAL A 218 -6.35 -4.23 -12.78
CA VAL A 218 -7.06 -3.70 -13.93
C VAL A 218 -6.64 -2.24 -14.12
N ALA A 219 -5.84 -1.97 -15.14
CA ALA A 219 -5.47 -0.61 -15.50
C ALA A 219 -6.71 0.17 -15.98
N LYS A 220 -6.63 1.51 -15.97
CA LYS A 220 -7.74 2.39 -16.40
C LYS A 220 -8.26 2.12 -17.82
N ASN A 221 -7.44 1.53 -18.67
CA ASN A 221 -7.78 1.13 -20.04
C ASN A 221 -8.35 -0.31 -20.14
N GLY A 222 -8.65 -0.96 -19.01
CA GLY A 222 -9.16 -2.33 -18.95
C GLY A 222 -8.08 -3.42 -19.08
N LYS A 223 -6.80 -3.06 -19.31
CA LYS A 223 -5.72 -4.03 -19.41
C LYS A 223 -5.49 -4.69 -18.04
N LYS A 224 -5.51 -6.02 -18.03
CA LYS A 224 -5.20 -6.83 -16.84
C LYS A 224 -3.71 -7.13 -16.77
N VAL A 225 -3.09 -6.88 -15.62
CA VAL A 225 -1.70 -7.19 -15.34
C VAL A 225 -1.65 -8.18 -14.19
N ALA A 226 -1.30 -9.43 -14.48
CA ALA A 226 -1.17 -10.47 -13.48
C ALA A 226 0.05 -10.20 -12.60
N MET A 227 -0.16 -10.12 -11.30
CA MET A 227 0.85 -9.87 -10.28
C MET A 227 0.94 -11.05 -9.32
N GLN A 228 2.15 -11.26 -8.82
CA GLN A 228 2.44 -12.15 -7.72
C GLN A 228 3.31 -11.41 -6.73
N GLY A 229 2.97 -11.50 -5.45
CA GLY A 229 3.62 -10.74 -4.40
C GLY A 229 3.56 -11.43 -3.05
N PHE A 230 4.12 -10.74 -2.07
CA PHE A 230 4.10 -11.15 -0.68
C PHE A 230 4.19 -9.92 0.22
N VAL A 231 3.59 -10.03 1.39
CA VAL A 231 3.81 -9.13 2.51
C VAL A 231 4.64 -9.87 3.55
N THR A 232 5.61 -9.18 4.13
CA THR A 232 6.32 -9.64 5.34
C THR A 232 6.30 -8.52 6.36
N ALA A 233 5.94 -8.84 7.60
CA ALA A 233 5.91 -7.89 8.70
C ALA A 233 6.80 -8.38 9.84
N TYR A 234 7.48 -7.42 10.46
CA TYR A 234 8.44 -7.59 11.53
C TYR A 234 8.03 -6.68 12.67
N GLN A 235 7.86 -7.25 13.86
CA GLN A 235 7.59 -6.49 15.07
C GLN A 235 8.84 -6.49 15.94
N ASP A 236 9.27 -5.31 16.38
CA ASP A 236 10.42 -5.17 17.26
C ASP A 236 10.08 -5.39 18.74
N GLN A 237 11.11 -5.36 19.59
CA GLN A 237 10.99 -5.49 21.05
C GLN A 237 10.08 -4.41 21.68
N PHE A 238 9.81 -3.31 20.97
CA PHE A 238 9.04 -2.14 21.41
C PHE A 238 7.63 -2.09 20.82
N ASP A 239 7.14 -3.19 20.23
CA ASP A 239 5.81 -3.30 19.60
C ASP A 239 5.64 -2.42 18.34
N ARG A 240 6.73 -1.90 17.78
CA ARG A 240 6.71 -1.19 16.50
C ARG A 240 6.80 -2.21 15.37
N THR A 241 5.86 -2.12 14.44
CA THR A 241 5.76 -3.07 13.33
C THR A 241 6.16 -2.40 12.02
N THR A 242 7.16 -2.96 11.35
CA THR A 242 7.54 -2.60 9.98
C THR A 242 7.14 -3.73 9.03
N ALA A 243 6.42 -3.41 7.95
CA ALA A 243 6.06 -4.36 6.93
C ALA A 243 6.55 -3.95 5.55
N THR A 244 6.95 -4.94 4.77
CA THR A 244 7.27 -4.82 3.35
C THR A 244 6.16 -5.48 2.56
N ASP A 245 5.59 -4.76 1.62
CA ASP A 245 4.63 -5.26 0.65
C ASP A 245 5.24 -5.13 -0.74
N ALA A 246 5.34 -6.25 -1.46
CA ALA A 246 6.08 -6.31 -2.70
C ALA A 246 5.41 -7.25 -3.70
N ALA A 247 5.31 -6.80 -4.95
CA ALA A 247 4.85 -7.65 -6.05
C ALA A 247 5.61 -7.38 -7.34
N LEU A 248 5.61 -8.38 -8.20
CA LEU A 248 6.08 -8.31 -9.57
C LEU A 248 5.01 -8.84 -10.52
N GLU A 249 5.03 -8.35 -11.77
CA GLU A 249 4.27 -8.95 -12.85
C GLU A 249 4.73 -10.40 -13.04
N THR A 250 3.78 -11.32 -13.21
CA THR A 250 4.06 -12.76 -13.34
C THR A 250 5.09 -13.06 -14.43
N ARG A 251 5.09 -12.31 -15.54
CA ARG A 251 6.05 -12.45 -16.66
C ARG A 251 7.51 -12.20 -16.28
N VAL A 252 7.76 -11.41 -15.24
CA VAL A 252 9.13 -11.07 -14.79
C VAL A 252 9.48 -11.69 -13.44
N TYR A 253 8.48 -12.21 -12.70
CA TYR A 253 8.63 -12.72 -11.34
C TYR A 253 9.83 -13.66 -11.18
N ALA A 254 9.89 -14.74 -11.96
CA ALA A 254 10.95 -15.75 -11.85
C ALA A 254 12.37 -15.18 -12.06
N ARG A 255 12.52 -14.10 -12.84
CA ARG A 255 13.81 -13.46 -13.11
C ARG A 255 14.19 -12.39 -12.08
N ARG A 256 13.20 -11.80 -11.39
CA ARG A 256 13.37 -10.59 -10.60
C ARG A 256 13.07 -10.78 -9.11
N VAL A 257 12.46 -11.88 -8.69
CA VAL A 257 12.07 -12.11 -7.28
C VAL A 257 13.23 -11.97 -6.29
N ASN A 258 14.45 -12.33 -6.70
CA ASN A 258 15.65 -12.16 -5.88
C ASN A 258 15.94 -10.69 -5.53
N GLU A 259 15.50 -9.74 -6.35
CA GLU A 259 15.60 -8.30 -6.05
C GLU A 259 14.68 -7.91 -4.89
N LEU A 260 13.46 -8.47 -4.83
CA LEU A 260 12.55 -8.26 -3.71
C LEU A 260 13.09 -8.88 -2.43
N ILE A 261 13.63 -10.11 -2.52
CA ILE A 261 14.26 -10.81 -1.40
C ILE A 261 15.46 -10.01 -0.87
N TYR A 262 16.30 -9.47 -1.76
CA TYR A 262 17.41 -8.60 -1.38
C TYR A 262 16.95 -7.36 -0.63
N MET A 263 15.96 -6.63 -1.17
CA MET A 263 15.43 -5.43 -0.52
C MET A 263 14.82 -5.78 0.86
N ASN A 264 14.07 -6.87 0.95
CA ASN A 264 13.50 -7.33 2.22
C ASN A 264 14.58 -7.71 3.25
N ASN A 265 15.64 -8.40 2.82
CA ASN A 265 16.76 -8.73 3.69
C ASN A 265 17.51 -7.48 4.20
N SER A 266 17.51 -6.38 3.44
CA SER A 266 18.10 -5.12 3.92
C SER A 266 17.29 -4.48 5.06
N VAL A 267 15.95 -4.58 5.01
CA VAL A 267 15.07 -4.18 6.12
C VAL A 267 15.40 -4.99 7.38
N VAL A 268 15.47 -6.31 7.26
CA VAL A 268 15.76 -7.23 8.39
C VAL A 268 17.11 -6.94 9.04
N LYS A 269 18.13 -6.56 8.24
CA LYS A 269 19.46 -6.24 8.74
C LYS A 269 19.55 -4.89 9.45
N SER A 270 18.57 -4.03 9.22
CA SER A 270 18.51 -2.67 9.79
C SER A 270 17.84 -2.64 11.17
N PHE A 271 17.10 -3.69 11.55
CA PHE A 271 16.69 -3.90 12.94
C PHE A 271 17.90 -4.05 13.87
#